data_AF-A0A947NVY0-F1
#
_entry.id   AF-A0A947NVY0-F1
#
_cell.length_a   1.000
_cell.length_b   1.000
_cell.length_c   1.000
_cell.angle_alpha   90.00
_cell.angle_beta   90.00
_cell.angle_gamma   90.00
#
_symmetry.space_group_name_H-M   'P 1'
#
loop_
_entity.id
_entity.type
_entity.pdbx_description
1 polymer ?
#
loop_
_entity_poly.entity_id
_entity_poly.type
_entity_poly.pdbx_seq_one_letter_code
_entity_poly.pdbx_strand_id
1 'polypeptide(L)' 'MKEEFKLYIRELLSWNKKFNLTAITNPEEIKIKHFEDSLSLLQVLKLTTQSIIDIGSGAGFPGLPLKLACPQIKLT' A
#
# COMPACT_ATOMS: atom_id res chain seq x y z
N MET A 1 -12.83 2.70 -6.78
CA MET A 1 -11.71 2.10 -6.03
C MET A 1 -11.96 0.60 -5.98
N LYS A 2 -10.98 -0.25 -6.33
CA LYS A 2 -11.19 -1.72 -6.31
C LYS A 2 -11.46 -2.20 -4.88
N GLU A 3 -12.15 -3.32 -4.72
CA GLU A 3 -12.59 -3.82 -3.41
C GLU A 3 -11.41 -4.21 -2.49
N GLU A 4 -10.29 -4.65 -3.07
CA GLU A 4 -9.07 -5.00 -2.32
C GLU A 4 -8.50 -3.79 -1.57
N PHE A 5 -8.59 -2.59 -2.15
CA PHE A 5 -8.15 -1.35 -1.50
C PHE A 5 -9.06 -0.96 -0.33
N LYS A 6 -10.38 -1.15 -0.47
CA LYS A 6 -11.32 -0.88 0.63
C LYS A 6 -11.10 -1.85 1.79
N LEU A 7 -10.89 -3.13 1.46
CA LEU A 7 -10.53 -4.16 2.43
C LEU A 7 -9.25 -3.76 3.17
N TYR A 8 -8.21 -3.35 2.44
CA TYR A 8 -6.97 -2.90 3.05
C TYR A 8 -7.18 -1.76 4.03
N ILE A 9 -7.87 -0.68 3.62
CA ILE A 9 -8.09 0.49 4.49
C ILE A 9 -8.83 0.07 5.77
N ARG A 10 -9.82 -0.81 5.65
CA ARG A 10 -10.56 -1.34 6.80
C ARG A 10 -9.66 -2.12 7.75
N GLU A 11 -8.83 -3.04 7.23
CA GLU A 11 -7.90 -3.81 8.05
C GLU A 11 -6.85 -2.89 8.68
N LEU A 12 -6.25 -1.98 7.90
CA LEU A 12 -5.30 -0.99 8.39
C LEU A 12 -5.87 -0.24 9.59
N LEU A 13 -7.08 0.30 9.48
CA LEU A 13 -7.73 1.04 10.58
C LEU A 13 -8.05 0.14 11.78
N SER A 14 -8.44 -1.11 11.55
CA SER A 14 -8.69 -2.09 12.61
C SER A 14 -7.41 -2.39 13.41
N TRP A 15 -6.32 -2.68 12.71
CA TRP A 15 -5.03 -2.99 13.31
C TRP A 15 -4.36 -1.75 13.92
N ASN A 16 -4.56 -0.57 13.34
CA ASN A 16 -4.00 0.68 13.85
C ASN A 16 -4.46 0.97 15.30
N LYS A 17 -5.68 0.56 15.67
CA LYS A 17 -6.21 0.69 17.05
C LYS A 17 -5.38 -0.06 18.09
N LYS A 18 -4.62 -1.08 17.68
CA LYS A 18 -3.82 -1.93 18.57
C LYS A 18 -2.33 -1.69 18.44
N PHE A 19 -1.85 -1.30 17.26
CA PHE A 19 -0.42 -1.33 16.93
C PHE A 19 0.17 0.00 16.47
N ASN A 20 -0.63 1.08 16.33
CA ASN A 20 -0.15 2.40 15.90
C ASN A 20 0.67 2.36 14.59
N LEU A 21 0.18 1.61 13.60
CA LEU A 21 0.78 1.43 12.26
C LEU A 21 0.92 2.74 11.47
N THR A 22 0.04 3.72 11.69
CA THR A 22 0.04 5.02 10.99
C THR A 22 -0.59 6.10 11.85
N ALA A 23 -0.05 7.32 11.78
CA ALA A 23 -0.66 8.50 12.39
C ALA A 23 -1.91 8.98 11.63
N ILE A 24 -2.06 8.61 10.36
CA ILE A 24 -3.20 8.98 9.51
C ILE A 24 -4.32 7.95 9.69
N THR A 25 -5.47 8.40 10.19
CA THR A 25 -6.67 7.56 10.44
C THR A 25 -7.89 7.95 9.61
N ASN A 26 -7.82 9.07 8.90
CA ASN A 26 -8.86 9.49 7.96
C ASN A 26 -8.76 8.65 6.67
N PRO A 27 -9.81 7.89 6.27
CA PRO A 27 -9.78 7.06 5.07
C PRO A 27 -9.42 7.80 3.77
N GLU A 28 -9.91 9.03 3.60
CA GLU A 28 -9.60 9.82 2.40
C GLU A 28 -8.14 10.28 2.38
N GLU A 29 -7.58 10.62 3.54
CA GLU A 29 -6.16 10.94 3.64
C GLU A 29 -5.28 9.71 3.44
N ILE A 30 -5.67 8.54 3.94
CA ILE A 30 -4.97 7.27 3.67
C ILE A 30 -4.93 7.00 2.17
N LYS A 31 -6.05 7.19 1.48
CA LYS A 31 -6.13 7.01 0.03
C LYS A 31 -5.13 7.91 -0.71
N ILE A 32 -5.06 9.19 -0.37
CA ILE A 32 -4.16 10.13 -1.06
C ILE A 32 -2.71 9.91 -0.61
N LYS A 33 -2.44 10.05 0.69
CA LYS A 33 -1.08 10.12 1.23
C LYS A 33 -0.37 8.78 1.28
N HIS A 34 -1.09 7.67 1.30
CA HIS A 34 -0.46 6.34 1.30
C HIS A 34 -0.65 5.64 -0.04
N PHE A 35 -1.89 5.50 -0.54
CA PHE A 35 -2.12 4.73 -1.77
C PHE A 35 -1.69 5.46 -3.03
N GLU A 36 -2.18 6.68 -3.28
CA GLU A 36 -1.82 7.42 -4.49
C GLU A 36 -0.32 7.74 -4.51
N ASP A 37 0.26 8.10 -3.37
CA ASP A 37 1.72 8.26 -3.22
C ASP A 37 2.49 6.98 -3.59
N SER A 38 2.11 5.82 -3.04
CA SER A 38 2.74 4.54 -3.38
C SER A 38 2.61 4.16 -4.85
N LEU A 39 1.44 4.41 -5.45
CA LEU A 39 1.17 4.10 -6.86
C LEU A 39 1.86 5.06 -7.82
N SER A 40 2.24 6.26 -7.37
CA SER A 40 2.99 7.22 -8.18
C SER A 40 4.31 6.64 -8.69
N LEU A 41 4.89 5.68 -7.96
CA LEU A 41 6.08 4.94 -8.37
C LEU A 41 5.92 4.23 -9.73
N LEU A 42 4.70 3.81 -10.08
CA LEU A 42 4.41 3.16 -11.37
C LEU A 42 4.53 4.11 -12.56
N GLN A 43 4.52 5.43 -12.33
CA GLN A 43 4.74 6.43 -13.40
C GLN A 43 6.21 6.47 -13.82
N VAL A 44 7.12 6.08 -12.93
CA VAL A 44 8.58 6.14 -13.15
C VAL A 44 9.16 4.74 -13.35
N LEU A 45 8.62 3.74 -12.66
CA LEU A 45 9.08 2.35 -12.70
C LEU A 45 8.14 1.48 -13.52
N LYS A 46 8.67 0.84 -14.56
CA LYS A 46 7.94 -0.20 -15.30
C LYS A 46 8.02 -1.53 -14.57
N LEU A 47 7.07 -1.77 -13.68
CA LEU A 47 6.96 -2.99 -12.89
C LEU A 47 6.17 -4.07 -13.66
N THR A 48 6.90 -4.99 -14.28
CA THR A 48 6.38 -6.17 -14.99
C THR A 48 6.68 -7.43 -14.18
N THR A 49 7.86 -8.04 -14.26
CA THR A 49 8.15 -9.33 -13.61
C THR A 49 9.26 -9.26 -12.56
N GLN A 50 9.60 -8.07 -12.09
CA GLN A 50 10.71 -7.86 -11.18
C GLN A 50 10.42 -8.40 -9.78
N SER A 51 11.50 -8.83 -9.11
CA SER A 51 11.51 -9.02 -7.67
C SER A 51 11.82 -7.69 -7.00
N ILE A 52 10.97 -7.26 -6.08
CA ILE A 52 11.07 -6.01 -5.33
C ILE A 52 11.16 -6.37 -3.85
N ILE A 53 12.05 -5.70 -3.14
CA ILE A 53 12.11 -5.77 -1.69
C ILE A 53 11.56 -4.46 -1.11
N ASP A 54 10.66 -4.55 -0.13
CA ASP A 54 10.12 -3.40 0.59
C ASP A 54 10.67 -3.37 2.03
N ILE A 55 11.72 -2.57 2.23
CA ILE A 55 12.45 -2.52 3.50
C ILE A 55 11.80 -1.50 4.43
N GLY A 56 11.32 -1.97 5.58
CA GLY A 56 10.74 -1.10 6.60
C GLY A 56 9.29 -0.70 6.33
N SER A 57 8.55 -1.50 5.57
CA SER A 57 7.21 -1.18 5.07
C SER A 57 6.16 -0.90 6.14
N GLY A 58 6.38 -1.32 7.39
CA GLY A 58 5.51 -1.06 8.53
C GLY A 58 4.07 -1.50 8.25
N ALA A 59 3.20 -0.53 7.97
CA ALA A 59 1.82 -0.75 7.57
C ALA A 59 1.63 -1.37 6.17
N GLY A 60 2.72 -1.70 5.45
CA GLY A 60 2.75 -2.34 4.14
C GLY A 60 2.91 -1.37 2.95
N PHE A 61 3.34 -0.13 3.19
CA PHE A 61 3.54 0.87 2.15
C PHE A 61 5.04 1.03 1.82
N PRO A 62 5.43 1.17 0.54
CA PRO A 62 4.57 1.18 -0.67
C PRO A 62 4.27 -0.21 -1.26
N GLY A 63 4.84 -1.28 -0.71
CA GLY A 63 4.89 -2.60 -1.32
C GLY A 63 3.52 -3.23 -1.58
N LEU A 64 2.61 -3.23 -0.61
CA LEU A 64 1.29 -3.85 -0.79
C LEU A 64 0.41 -3.11 -1.82
N PRO A 65 0.30 -1.76 -1.83
CA PRO A 65 -0.33 -1.05 -2.93
C PRO A 65 0.23 -1.43 -4.30
N LEU A 66 1.56 -1.53 -4.42
CA LEU A 66 2.21 -1.93 -5.67
C LEU A 66 1.87 -3.38 -6.05
N LYS A 67 1.84 -4.30 -5.08
CA LYS A 67 1.47 -5.70 -5.31
C LYS A 67 -0.01 -5.85 -5.72
N LEU A 68 -0.90 -5.00 -5.19
CA LEU A 68 -2.30 -4.96 -5.60
C LEU A 68 -2.49 -4.40 -7.02
N ALA A 69 -1.70 -3.40 -7.40
CA ALA A 69 -1.75 -2.80 -8.74
C ALA A 69 -1.03 -3.63 -9.81
N CYS A 70 0.06 -4.29 -9.44
CA CYS A 70 0.89 -5.13 -10.30
C CYS A 70 1.03 -6.54 -9.70
N PRO A 71 -0.02 -7.39 -9.73
CA PRO A 71 0.00 -8.72 -9.10
C PRO A 71 1.15 -9.62 -9.53
N GLN A 72 1.70 -9.38 -10.72
CA GLN A 72 2.80 -10.13 -11.32
C GLN A 72 4.19 -9.90 -10.67
N ILE A 73 4.39 -8.82 -9.89
CA ILE A 73 5.68 -8.57 -9.23
C ILE A 73 5.91 -9.58 -8.10
N LYS A 74 7.15 -9.97 -7.85
CA LYS A 74 7.50 -10.73 -6.64
C LYS A 74 7.91 -9.74 -5.55
N LEU A 75 7.03 -9.50 -4.58
CA LEU A 75 7.33 -8.64 -3.44
C LEU A 75 7.90 -9.49 -2.29
N THR A 76 8.96 -9.01 -1.64
CA THR A 76 9.57 -9.61 -0.44
C THR A 76 9.76 -8.56 0.63
#